data_AF-W9X290-F1
#
_entry.id   AF-W9X290-F1
#
_cell.length_a   1.000
_cell.length_b   1.000
_cell.length_c   1.000
_cell.angle_alpha   90.00
_cell.angle_beta   90.00
_cell.angle_gamma   90.00
#
_symmetry.space_group_name_H-M   'P 1'
#
loop_
_entity.id
_entity.type
_entity.pdbx_description
1 polymer ?
#
loop_
_entity_poly.entity_id
_entity_poly.type
_entity_poly.pdbx_seq_one_letter_code
_entity_poly.pdbx_strand_id
1 'polypeptide(L)'
;MSSSSASQVASATILQDNETSPSGADVQNLLRANNACQLVLKKLQYIELLQTQVKQLEANQRHVSPSRFQISNRIMQKVYYDHKGQIGFEWQRSSPCFDEPEWIKGQGDQRQLRSSLLVTKLELYLEKNKDIAFIVYRDFHPAPPDMADSGTAHRRAKSSGAGRPKPLSETIQPVAQVLTEAIEALPSS
;
A
#
# COMPACT_ATOMS: atom_id res chain seq x y z
N MET A 1 40.68 -62.90 80.80
CA MET A 1 39.84 -63.58 81.82
C MET A 1 38.74 -62.62 82.23
N SER A 2 37.50 -63.11 82.21
CA SER A 2 36.29 -62.60 82.88
C SER A 2 35.75 -61.24 82.41
N SER A 3 34.72 -61.18 81.53
CA SER A 3 33.27 -61.47 81.71
C SER A 3 32.49 -60.27 82.28
N SER A 4 31.59 -59.64 81.50
CA SER A 4 30.11 -59.79 81.53
C SER A 4 29.46 -58.91 82.63
N SER A 5 28.35 -58.19 82.53
CA SER A 5 27.08 -58.22 81.77
C SER A 5 26.45 -56.81 81.84
N ALA A 6 25.86 -56.25 80.78
CA ALA A 6 24.48 -56.41 80.27
C ALA A 6 23.36 -55.82 81.16
N SER A 7 22.68 -54.79 80.62
CA SER A 7 21.21 -54.60 80.69
C SER A 7 20.74 -53.61 79.63
N GLN A 8 19.73 -54.05 78.85
CA GLN A 8 18.90 -53.35 77.85
C GLN A 8 17.98 -52.30 78.51
N VAL A 9 17.32 -51.37 77.81
CA VAL A 9 15.98 -51.50 77.15
C VAL A 9 15.77 -50.41 76.08
N ALA A 10 14.97 -50.75 75.07
CA ALA A 10 14.66 -50.06 73.80
C ALA A 10 13.52 -49.00 73.84
N SER A 11 13.42 -48.15 72.80
CA SER A 11 12.20 -47.69 72.07
C SER A 11 12.60 -46.54 71.10
N ALA A 12 12.65 -46.73 69.77
CA ALA A 12 11.57 -46.71 68.76
C ALA A 12 11.16 -45.28 68.28
N THR A 13 11.55 -44.97 67.03
CA THR A 13 10.84 -44.30 65.90
C THR A 13 10.11 -42.96 66.17
N ILE A 14 10.31 -41.90 65.37
CA ILE A 14 9.41 -41.53 64.24
C ILE A 14 10.14 -40.52 63.31
N LEU A 15 10.21 -40.88 62.02
CA LEU A 15 10.43 -40.00 60.87
C LEU A 15 9.19 -39.10 60.71
N GLN A 16 9.37 -37.79 60.67
CA GLN A 16 8.36 -36.87 60.14
C GLN A 16 8.86 -36.32 58.80
N ASP A 17 8.48 -37.01 57.73
CA ASP A 17 8.41 -36.45 56.39
C ASP A 17 7.34 -35.35 56.39
N ASN A 18 7.77 -34.10 56.48
CA ASN A 18 6.91 -32.96 56.15
C ASN A 18 6.94 -32.77 54.63
N GLU A 19 6.15 -33.57 53.91
CA GLU A 19 5.71 -33.23 52.56
C GLU A 19 4.88 -31.94 52.63
N THR A 20 5.57 -30.81 52.43
CA THR A 20 4.91 -29.52 52.25
C THR A 20 4.31 -29.52 50.85
N SER A 21 3.04 -29.91 50.77
CA SER A 21 2.24 -29.78 49.55
C SER A 21 2.29 -28.31 49.08
N PRO A 22 2.61 -28.04 47.79
CA PRO A 22 2.63 -26.69 47.29
C PRO A 22 1.23 -26.10 47.39
N SER A 23 1.13 -24.93 48.05
CA SER A 23 -0.10 -24.15 48.14
C SER A 23 -0.70 -23.97 46.74
N GLY A 24 -2.02 -24.18 46.61
CA GLY A 24 -2.73 -24.01 45.33
C GLY A 24 -2.56 -22.62 44.70
N ALA A 25 -2.13 -21.61 45.48
CA ALA A 25 -1.77 -20.29 44.99
C ALA A 25 -0.46 -20.27 44.20
N ASP A 26 0.54 -21.09 44.57
CA ASP A 26 1.83 -21.18 43.87
C ASP A 26 1.68 -21.88 42.52
N VAL A 27 0.84 -22.92 42.44
CA VAL A 27 0.59 -23.67 41.20
C VAL A 27 -0.15 -22.79 40.17
N GLN A 28 -1.11 -21.96 40.61
CA GLN A 28 -1.82 -21.03 39.73
C GLN A 28 -0.93 -19.90 39.21
N ASN A 29 -0.01 -19.38 40.03
CA ASN A 29 0.97 -18.38 39.61
C ASN A 29 1.99 -18.95 38.62
N LEU A 30 2.43 -20.19 38.81
CA LEU A 30 3.31 -20.90 37.88
C LEU A 30 2.64 -21.15 36.53
N LEU A 31 1.38 -21.60 36.52
CA LEU A 31 0.58 -21.78 35.29
C LEU A 31 0.37 -20.45 34.54
N ARG A 32 0.09 -19.36 35.25
CA ARG A 32 -0.09 -18.03 34.65
C ARG A 32 1.22 -17.48 34.08
N ALA A 33 2.34 -17.65 34.79
CA ALA A 33 3.67 -17.27 34.31
C ALA A 33 4.09 -18.11 33.08
N ASN A 34 3.77 -19.40 33.06
CA ASN A 34 4.07 -20.28 31.93
C ASN A 34 3.27 -19.89 30.69
N ASN A 35 1.98 -19.53 30.85
CA ASN A 35 1.13 -19.04 29.77
C ASN A 35 1.60 -17.66 29.23
N ALA A 36 2.07 -16.77 30.11
CA ALA A 36 2.64 -15.49 29.72
C ALA A 36 3.97 -15.66 28.95
N CYS A 37 4.86 -16.53 29.42
CA CYS A 37 6.10 -16.87 28.73
C CYS A 37 5.84 -17.51 27.35
N GLN A 38 4.84 -18.39 27.24
CA GLN A 38 4.45 -18.98 25.95
C GLN A 38 3.92 -17.94 24.96
N LEU A 39 3.16 -16.96 25.45
CA LEU A 39 2.64 -15.87 24.62
C LEU A 39 3.77 -14.95 24.14
N VAL A 40 4.74 -14.65 25.00
CA VAL A 40 5.93 -13.86 24.65
C VAL A 40 6.78 -14.58 23.60
N LEU A 41 7.00 -15.89 23.77
CA LEU A 41 7.70 -16.72 22.79
C LEU A 41 7.01 -16.71 21.41
N LYS A 42 5.68 -16.88 21.37
CA LYS A 42 4.92 -16.82 20.11
C LYS A 42 5.01 -15.45 19.44
N LYS A 43 4.98 -14.36 20.22
CA LYS A 43 5.17 -13.00 19.69
C LYS A 43 6.56 -12.79 19.11
N LEU A 44 7.60 -13.29 19.76
CA LEU A 44 8.98 -13.22 19.27
C LEU A 44 9.14 -13.99 17.96
N GLN A 45 8.60 -15.22 17.87
CA GLN A 45 8.60 -16.00 16.63
C GLN A 45 7.88 -15.28 15.48
N TYR A 46 6.77 -14.60 15.77
CA TYR A 46 6.05 -13.82 14.78
C TYR A 46 6.84 -12.60 14.29
N ILE A 47 7.56 -11.91 15.18
CA ILE A 47 8.45 -10.81 14.81
C ILE A 47 9.58 -11.31 13.89
N GLU A 48 10.18 -12.46 14.20
CA GLU A 48 11.26 -13.04 13.40
C GLU A 48 10.77 -13.46 12.00
N LEU A 49 9.55 -14.01 11.91
CA LEU A 49 8.89 -14.29 10.64
C LEU A 49 8.71 -13.01 9.81
N LEU A 50 8.17 -11.95 10.42
CA LEU A 50 7.97 -10.67 9.74
C LEU A 50 9.29 -10.05 9.28
N GLN A 51 10.33 -10.09 10.11
CA GLN A 51 11.67 -9.61 9.73
C GLN A 51 12.25 -10.39 8.54
N THR A 52 12.01 -11.70 8.49
CA THR A 52 12.44 -12.55 7.37
C THR A 52 11.69 -12.20 6.09
N GLN A 53 10.38 -11.97 6.17
CA GLN A 53 9.58 -11.53 5.03
C GLN A 53 10.02 -10.15 4.51
N VAL A 54 10.32 -9.21 5.40
CA VAL A 54 10.85 -7.89 5.01
C VAL A 54 12.18 -8.04 4.26
N LYS A 55 13.11 -8.83 4.79
CA LYS A 55 14.40 -9.08 4.12
C LYS A 55 14.24 -9.70 2.72
N GLN A 56 13.30 -10.64 2.56
CA GLN A 56 13.01 -11.23 1.25
C GLN A 56 12.45 -10.21 0.26
N LEU A 57 11.52 -9.36 0.71
CA LEU A 57 10.96 -8.30 -0.12
C LEU A 57 12.02 -7.27 -0.52
N GLU A 58 12.88 -6.86 0.41
CA GLU A 58 14.00 -5.95 0.14
C GLU A 58 15.01 -6.56 -0.85
N ALA A 59 15.36 -7.84 -0.69
CA ALA A 59 16.27 -8.53 -1.60
C ALA A 59 15.70 -8.61 -3.03
N ASN A 60 14.39 -8.85 -3.17
CA ASN A 60 13.71 -8.85 -4.46
C ASN A 60 13.62 -7.45 -5.08
N GLN A 61 13.56 -6.40 -4.26
CA GLN A 61 13.55 -5.01 -4.73
C GLN A 61 14.90 -4.53 -5.26
N ARG A 62 16.03 -5.05 -4.75
CA ARG A 62 17.38 -4.64 -5.17
C ARG A 62 17.70 -4.91 -6.65
N HIS A 63 16.93 -5.75 -7.32
CA HIS A 63 17.14 -6.10 -8.73
C HIS A 63 16.27 -5.30 -9.71
N VAL A 64 15.32 -4.51 -9.23
CA VAL A 64 14.50 -3.64 -10.07
C VAL A 64 15.08 -2.24 -9.97
N SER A 65 15.94 -1.87 -10.92
CA SER A 65 16.30 -0.46 -11.12
C SER A 65 15.01 0.34 -11.16
N PRO A 66 14.82 1.33 -10.28
CA PRO A 66 13.57 2.04 -10.22
C PRO A 66 13.32 2.75 -11.56
N SER A 67 12.04 2.82 -11.93
CA SER A 67 11.63 3.40 -13.21
C SER A 67 12.10 4.85 -13.27
N ARG A 68 12.84 5.21 -14.31
CA ARG A 68 13.28 6.60 -14.54
C ARG A 68 12.14 7.53 -14.96
N PHE A 69 10.93 7.00 -15.07
CA PHE A 69 9.74 7.78 -15.39
C PHE A 69 8.56 7.36 -14.52
N GLN A 70 7.66 8.32 -14.25
CA GLN A 70 6.41 8.11 -13.56
C GLN A 70 5.24 8.36 -14.52
N ILE A 71 4.28 7.43 -14.57
CA ILE A 71 3.04 7.65 -15.33
C ILE A 71 2.05 8.39 -14.43
N SER A 72 1.42 9.44 -14.97
CA SER A 72 0.37 10.15 -14.27
C SER A 72 -0.85 10.35 -15.17
N ASN A 73 -1.99 9.84 -14.74
CA ASN A 73 -3.22 9.86 -15.51
C ASN A 73 -4.04 11.11 -15.18
N ARG A 74 -4.64 11.75 -16.19
CA ARG A 74 -5.50 12.93 -16.04
C ARG A 74 -6.79 12.70 -16.80
N ILE A 75 -7.91 13.13 -16.22
CA ILE A 75 -9.23 12.99 -16.83
C ILE A 75 -9.70 14.36 -17.29
N MET A 76 -10.18 14.47 -18.53
CA MET A 76 -10.80 15.69 -19.05
C MET A 76 -12.15 15.91 -18.38
N GLN A 77 -12.37 17.11 -17.88
CA GLN A 77 -13.59 17.52 -17.18
C GLN A 77 -14.20 18.72 -17.88
N LYS A 78 -15.52 18.70 -18.03
CA LYS A 78 -16.28 19.79 -18.62
C LYS A 78 -16.57 20.82 -17.54
N VAL A 79 -15.95 21.99 -17.64
CA VAL A 79 -16.16 23.11 -16.71
C VAL A 79 -17.08 24.11 -17.39
N TYR A 80 -18.20 24.43 -16.73
CA TYR A 80 -19.18 25.39 -17.22
C TYR A 80 -18.88 26.77 -16.65
N TYR A 81 -19.03 27.80 -17.46
CA TYR A 81 -18.87 29.19 -17.05
C TYR A 81 -19.98 30.05 -17.64
N ASP A 82 -20.35 31.09 -16.92
CA ASP A 82 -21.29 32.12 -17.39
C ASP A 82 -20.50 33.34 -17.85
N HIS A 83 -20.66 33.71 -19.12
CA HIS A 83 -20.18 34.98 -19.64
C HIS A 83 -21.35 35.80 -20.18
N LYS A 84 -21.75 36.83 -19.43
CA LYS A 84 -22.81 37.78 -19.80
C LYS A 84 -24.16 37.11 -20.13
N GLY A 85 -24.55 36.09 -19.37
CA GLY A 85 -25.83 35.39 -19.56
C GLY A 85 -25.79 34.31 -20.64
N GLN A 86 -24.63 34.04 -21.22
CA GLN A 86 -24.41 32.86 -22.06
C GLN A 86 -23.62 31.80 -21.28
N ILE A 87 -24.21 30.60 -21.18
CA ILE A 87 -23.56 29.44 -20.57
C ILE A 87 -22.61 28.84 -21.60
N GLY A 88 -21.32 29.01 -21.36
CA GLY A 88 -20.25 28.34 -22.08
C GLY A 88 -19.77 27.10 -21.35
N PHE A 89 -18.91 26.34 -22.02
CA PHE A 89 -18.12 25.31 -21.36
C PHE A 89 -16.73 25.21 -21.99
N GLU A 90 -15.79 24.73 -21.21
CA GLU A 90 -14.46 24.35 -21.66
C GLU A 90 -14.06 22.99 -21.08
N TRP A 91 -13.15 22.32 -21.77
CA TRP A 91 -12.55 21.09 -21.27
C TRP A 91 -11.26 21.41 -20.53
N GLN A 92 -11.21 21.07 -19.24
CA GLN A 92 -10.01 21.21 -18.41
C GLN A 92 -9.48 19.83 -18.01
N ARG A 93 -8.17 19.73 -17.78
CA ARG A 93 -7.54 18.51 -17.25
C ARG A 93 -7.74 18.46 -15.73
N SER A 94 -8.12 17.30 -15.21
CA SER A 94 -8.12 17.06 -13.77
C SER A 94 -6.71 17.11 -13.18
N SER A 95 -6.63 17.16 -11.85
CA SER A 95 -5.39 16.88 -11.15
C SER A 95 -4.83 15.50 -11.54
N PRO A 96 -3.50 15.33 -11.52
CA PRO A 96 -2.87 14.06 -11.88
C PRO A 96 -3.20 12.95 -10.88
N CYS A 97 -3.28 11.72 -11.37
CA CYS A 97 -3.57 10.50 -10.60
C CYS A 97 -2.49 9.45 -10.86
N PHE A 98 -2.18 8.60 -9.89
CA PHE A 98 -1.22 7.50 -10.08
C PHE A 98 -1.87 6.18 -10.49
N ASP A 99 -3.18 6.02 -10.27
CA ASP A 99 -3.93 4.88 -10.77
C ASP A 99 -4.47 5.12 -12.18
N GLU A 100 -4.56 4.04 -12.96
CA GLU A 100 -5.21 4.07 -14.27
C GLU A 100 -6.72 4.29 -14.06
N PRO A 101 -7.36 5.19 -14.82
CA PRO A 101 -8.79 5.42 -14.68
C PRO A 101 -9.60 4.17 -15.04
N GLU A 102 -10.76 4.03 -14.41
CA GLU A 102 -11.69 2.93 -14.67
C GLU A 102 -13.08 3.43 -15.04
N TRP A 103 -13.79 2.65 -15.87
CA TRP A 103 -15.21 2.88 -16.15
C TRP A 103 -16.05 2.41 -14.97
N ILE A 104 -16.70 3.34 -14.27
CA ILE A 104 -17.67 3.05 -13.23
C ILE A 104 -19.10 3.24 -13.74
N LYS A 105 -20.05 2.54 -13.12
CA LYS A 105 -21.47 2.73 -13.41
C LYS A 105 -21.95 4.05 -12.80
N GLY A 106 -22.41 4.96 -13.63
CA GLY A 106 -23.08 6.20 -13.25
C GLY A 106 -24.60 6.08 -13.26
N GLN A 107 -25.28 7.22 -13.12
CA GLN A 107 -26.74 7.29 -13.13
C GLN A 107 -27.29 7.07 -14.55
N GLY A 108 -28.36 6.28 -14.67
CA GLY A 108 -29.10 6.10 -15.94
C GLY A 108 -28.31 5.42 -17.07
N ASP A 109 -27.59 4.33 -16.76
CA ASP A 109 -26.73 3.56 -17.69
C ASP A 109 -25.56 4.34 -18.31
N GLN A 110 -25.27 5.54 -17.82
CA GLN A 110 -24.07 6.27 -18.21
C GLN A 110 -22.84 5.67 -17.51
N ARG A 111 -21.76 5.42 -18.25
CA ARG A 111 -20.46 5.10 -17.67
C ARG A 111 -19.75 6.40 -17.35
N GLN A 112 -19.11 6.47 -16.18
CA GLN A 112 -18.27 7.59 -15.78
C GLN A 112 -16.84 7.11 -15.64
N LEU A 113 -15.90 7.98 -15.97
CA LEU A 113 -14.48 7.70 -15.77
C LEU A 113 -14.06 8.17 -14.39
N ARG A 114 -13.39 7.31 -13.62
CA ARG A 114 -12.93 7.65 -12.26
C ARG A 114 -11.52 7.16 -12.01
N SER A 115 -10.75 8.00 -11.34
CA SER A 115 -9.50 7.65 -10.64
C SER A 115 -9.70 7.85 -9.14
N SER A 116 -8.97 7.08 -8.35
CA SER A 116 -9.07 7.00 -6.89
C SER A 116 -7.84 7.57 -6.18
N LEU A 117 -6.66 7.55 -6.81
CA LEU A 117 -5.40 7.96 -6.22
C LEU A 117 -4.96 9.32 -6.78
N LEU A 118 -5.65 10.37 -6.35
CA LEU A 118 -5.31 11.76 -6.67
C LEU A 118 -3.95 12.15 -6.08
N VAL A 119 -3.16 12.84 -6.89
CA VAL A 119 -1.86 13.39 -6.48
C VAL A 119 -2.03 14.85 -6.11
N THR A 120 -2.12 15.14 -4.82
CA THR A 120 -2.28 16.52 -4.32
C THR A 120 -0.97 17.29 -4.22
N LYS A 121 0.17 16.59 -4.12
CA LYS A 121 1.51 17.17 -3.96
C LYS A 121 2.54 16.44 -4.83
N LEU A 122 2.42 16.60 -6.15
CA LEU A 122 3.32 15.95 -7.11
C LEU A 122 4.78 16.39 -6.90
N GLU A 123 5.02 17.67 -6.63
CA GLU A 123 6.36 18.22 -6.39
C GLU A 123 7.08 17.51 -5.24
N LEU A 124 6.40 17.32 -4.10
CA LEU A 124 6.96 16.62 -2.94
C LEU A 124 7.24 15.13 -3.25
N TYR A 125 6.41 14.51 -4.08
CA TYR A 125 6.66 13.14 -4.53
C TYR A 125 7.93 13.06 -5.37
N LEU A 126 8.11 13.96 -6.35
CA LEU A 126 9.31 14.02 -7.17
C LEU A 126 10.56 14.38 -6.34
N GLU A 127 10.40 15.19 -5.30
CA GLU A 127 11.49 15.50 -4.39
C GLU A 127 11.99 14.27 -3.63
N LYS A 128 11.10 13.36 -3.25
CA LYS A 128 11.45 12.11 -2.57
C LYS A 128 12.00 11.03 -3.51
N ASN A 129 11.67 11.11 -4.80
CA ASN A 129 12.04 10.12 -5.82
C ASN A 129 12.91 10.78 -6.89
N LYS A 130 14.15 11.11 -6.52
CA LYS A 130 15.11 11.85 -7.38
C LYS A 130 15.60 11.06 -8.60
N ASP A 131 15.31 9.77 -8.63
CA ASP A 131 15.57 8.84 -9.72
C ASP A 131 14.59 9.00 -10.90
N ILE A 132 13.47 9.70 -10.69
CA ILE A 132 12.49 10.01 -11.74
C ILE A 132 12.97 11.21 -12.56
N ALA A 133 13.30 10.97 -13.83
CA ALA A 133 13.71 11.99 -14.79
C ALA A 133 12.54 12.57 -15.59
N PHE A 134 11.49 11.77 -15.81
CA PHE A 134 10.34 12.15 -16.66
C PHE A 134 8.99 11.81 -16.02
N ILE A 135 7.98 12.61 -16.32
CA ILE A 135 6.58 12.26 -16.09
C ILE A 135 5.91 12.02 -17.44
N VAL A 136 5.23 10.89 -17.57
CA VAL A 136 4.39 10.58 -18.72
C VAL A 136 2.95 10.87 -18.31
N TYR A 137 2.38 11.96 -18.83
CA TYR A 137 0.98 12.25 -18.63
C TYR A 137 0.12 11.54 -19.67
N ARG A 138 -0.90 10.82 -19.20
CA ARG A 138 -1.92 10.19 -20.02
C ARG A 138 -3.24 10.92 -19.82
N ASP A 139 -3.75 11.56 -20.87
CA ASP A 139 -5.01 12.28 -20.81
C ASP A 139 -6.14 11.37 -21.28
N PHE A 140 -7.22 11.26 -20.49
CA PHE A 140 -8.38 10.44 -20.80
C PHE A 140 -9.61 11.30 -21.00
N HIS A 141 -10.39 10.98 -22.02
CA HIS A 141 -11.63 11.68 -22.29
C HIS A 141 -12.84 10.86 -21.78
N PRO A 142 -13.82 11.48 -21.09
CA PRO A 142 -14.99 10.77 -20.59
C PRO A 142 -15.98 10.38 -21.71
N ALA A 143 -15.90 11.03 -22.88
CA ALA A 143 -16.64 10.62 -24.07
C ALA A 143 -15.86 9.56 -24.88
N PRO A 144 -16.53 8.65 -25.59
CA PRO A 144 -15.88 7.70 -26.49
C PRO A 144 -14.98 8.41 -27.52
N PRO A 145 -13.91 7.74 -28.00
CA PRO A 145 -12.93 8.33 -28.92
C PRO A 145 -13.54 8.94 -30.19
N ASP A 146 -14.66 8.40 -30.69
CA ASP A 146 -15.37 8.92 -31.87
C ASP A 146 -16.09 10.26 -31.65
N MET A 147 -16.10 10.79 -30.41
CA MET A 147 -16.83 12.01 -30.03
C MET A 147 -15.94 13.14 -29.49
N ALA A 148 -14.61 12.98 -29.48
CA ALA A 148 -13.70 14.03 -29.05
C ALA A 148 -13.52 15.15 -30.10
N ASP A 149 -13.65 14.82 -31.39
CA ASP A 149 -13.38 15.74 -32.51
C ASP A 149 -14.62 16.42 -33.11
N SER A 150 -15.82 16.08 -32.64
CA SER A 150 -17.07 16.61 -33.21
C SER A 150 -17.95 17.16 -32.11
N GLY A 151 -18.14 18.49 -32.10
CA GLY A 151 -18.99 19.25 -31.17
C GLY A 151 -20.50 18.94 -31.23
N THR A 152 -20.89 17.73 -31.60
CA THR A 152 -22.28 17.27 -31.70
C THR A 152 -22.48 16.02 -30.86
N ALA A 153 -22.76 16.25 -29.58
CA ALA A 153 -22.97 15.20 -28.58
C ALA A 153 -24.33 14.49 -28.73
N HIS A 154 -24.65 13.89 -29.89
CA HIS A 154 -25.89 13.12 -30.09
C HIS A 154 -25.70 11.90 -31.01
N ARG A 155 -24.79 10.97 -30.66
CA ARG A 155 -24.92 9.58 -31.10
C ARG A 155 -24.56 8.61 -29.98
N ARG A 156 -25.52 7.83 -29.52
CA ARG A 156 -25.31 6.69 -28.60
C ARG A 156 -24.33 5.71 -29.26
N ALA A 157 -23.07 5.73 -28.83
CA ALA A 157 -22.11 4.69 -29.16
C ALA A 157 -22.54 3.40 -28.44
N LYS A 158 -23.21 2.50 -29.16
CA LYS A 158 -23.28 1.08 -28.83
C LYS A 158 -21.90 0.47 -29.10
N SER A 159 -20.91 0.70 -28.23
CA SER A 159 -19.69 -0.10 -28.24
C SER A 159 -19.82 -1.19 -27.18
N SER A 160 -20.19 -2.38 -27.63
CA SER A 160 -20.00 -3.62 -26.90
C SER A 160 -18.53 -3.78 -26.52
N GLY A 161 -18.21 -3.73 -25.23
CA GLY A 161 -16.88 -4.00 -24.72
C GLY A 161 -16.70 -3.45 -23.32
N ALA A 162 -16.52 -4.34 -22.35
CA ALA A 162 -16.04 -4.04 -21.01
C ALA A 162 -14.52 -3.78 -21.03
N GLY A 163 -14.03 -3.00 -22.00
CA GLY A 163 -12.61 -2.68 -22.15
C GLY A 163 -12.18 -1.60 -21.16
N ARG A 164 -10.91 -1.63 -20.74
CA ARG A 164 -10.31 -0.53 -19.97
C ARG A 164 -10.39 0.78 -20.76
N PRO A 165 -10.54 1.94 -20.08
CA PRO A 165 -10.41 3.24 -20.73
C PRO A 165 -9.09 3.35 -21.49
N LYS A 166 -9.12 3.99 -22.65
CA LYS A 166 -7.92 4.25 -23.45
C LYS A 166 -7.52 5.72 -23.32
N PRO A 167 -6.23 6.04 -23.20
CA PRO A 167 -5.78 7.42 -23.21
C PRO A 167 -6.10 8.05 -24.58
N LEU A 168 -6.59 9.29 -24.55
CA LEU A 168 -6.80 10.14 -25.72
C LEU A 168 -5.44 10.61 -26.26
N SER A 169 -4.53 11.00 -25.36
CA SER A 169 -3.20 11.47 -25.72
C SER A 169 -2.20 11.16 -24.61
N GLU A 170 -0.92 11.12 -24.97
CA GLU A 170 0.19 10.97 -24.05
C GLU A 170 1.18 12.12 -24.27
N THR A 171 1.70 12.68 -23.19
CA THR A 171 2.71 13.74 -23.23
C THR A 171 3.81 13.41 -22.24
N ILE A 172 5.05 13.71 -22.60
CA ILE A 172 6.22 13.47 -21.73
C ILE A 172 6.72 14.83 -21.26
N GLN A 173 6.90 14.98 -19.96
CA GLN A 173 7.44 16.19 -19.34
C GLN A 173 8.71 15.84 -18.54
N PRO A 174 9.86 16.48 -18.84
CA PRO A 174 11.05 16.36 -18.00
C PRO A 174 10.80 16.96 -16.61
N VAL A 175 11.35 16.30 -15.58
CA VAL A 175 11.22 16.78 -14.19
C VAL A 175 12.23 17.87 -13.87
N ALA A 176 13.46 17.75 -14.39
CA ALA A 176 14.54 18.69 -14.14
C ALA A 176 14.65 19.72 -15.26
N GLN A 177 14.83 20.99 -14.90
CA GLN A 177 15.00 22.09 -15.85
C GLN A 177 16.17 21.86 -16.82
N VAL A 178 17.28 21.32 -16.34
CA VAL A 178 18.45 20.98 -17.17
C VAL A 178 18.10 19.97 -18.28
N LEU A 179 17.18 19.04 -18.01
CA LEU A 179 16.71 18.10 -19.03
C LEU A 179 15.82 18.80 -20.07
N THR A 180 14.96 19.72 -19.62
CA THR A 180 14.14 20.55 -20.52
C THR A 180 15.02 21.35 -21.47
N GLU A 181 16.02 22.06 -20.94
CA GLU A 181 16.98 22.84 -21.73
C GLU A 181 17.77 21.96 -22.71
N ALA A 182 18.22 20.78 -22.25
CA ALA A 182 18.94 19.85 -23.11
C ALA A 182 18.07 19.32 -24.27
N ILE A 183 16.77 19.08 -24.03
CA ILE A 183 15.82 18.65 -25.06
C ILE A 183 15.54 19.79 -26.05
N GLU A 184 15.33 21.00 -25.56
CA GLU A 184 15.08 22.19 -26.39
C GLU A 184 16.29 22.57 -27.24
N ALA A 185 17.51 22.30 -26.76
CA ALA A 185 18.74 22.54 -27.49
C ALA A 185 19.02 21.51 -28.61
N LEU A 186 18.23 20.42 -28.69
CA LEU A 186 18.37 19.48 -29.79
C LEU A 186 17.92 20.16 -31.09
N PRO A 187 18.76 20.13 -32.16
CA PRO A 187 18.36 20.72 -33.43
C PRO A 187 17.12 19.99 -33.94
N SER A 188 16.07 20.75 -34.22
CA SER A 188 14.85 20.25 -34.86
C SER A 188 15.23 19.80 -36.27
N SER A 189 15.38 18.48 -36.47
CA SER A 189 15.70 17.87 -37.76
C SER A 189 14.54 17.97 -38.75
#